data_AF-A0A671PWM5-F1
#
_entry.id   AF-A0A671PWM5-F1
#
_cell.length_a   1.000
_cell.length_b   1.000
_cell.length_c   1.000
_cell.angle_alpha   90.00
_cell.angle_beta   90.00
_cell.angle_gamma   90.00
#
_symmetry.space_group_name_H-M   'P 1'
#
loop_
_entity.id
_entity.type
_entity.pdbx_description
1 polymer ?
#
loop_
_entity_poly.entity_id
_entity_poly.type
_entity_poly.pdbx_seq_one_letter_code
_entity_poly.pdbx_strand_id
1 'polypeptide(L)'
;MLYKEVELALGINSEYSKRTLINLHPNIKVMRHPDHVSSSVYLWAHHEKIVVIDQSVAFVGGIDLAYGRWDDSEHRLTDVGSVTRSVTQGLDSSTPRKKVSTSGNSSRSMTGDSVDLPKLKGIGRTRKTRFSLYHHIQRGLHHADSISSIDSTNSKRLFPDQTEIDSTIQFVFDFIDRYTTPRMPWHDISSVVHGKAARDVARHFIQRWNFTKIMKPKYRSLSYPFLLPKSHSTANDLKYQVPDCVQTKVQVLRSAADWSAGIKHHEESIHNAYIQVIAKSKHFIYIENQFFISCADNKHVYNKIGDAIIERIIRAHKEKKPFRVYVVTPLLPGFEGDISTGGGNALQAVMHFNYRTMNRGEYSIIAQLKKEMDDQWMNYISICGLRTHAELEGRLVTELIYVHSKLLIADDNTVIIGSANINDRSMLGKRDSEVAVIFEDSETTPSVMDGQEYQAGKFALQLRLECFKTILGAFDDPTIDVSDPISSGFYKDVWMSISGRNATIYEKVFRCLPSSLVRNKQELMSFHFKSGLDKEDPVKAQELLKKIRGFLVQFPLEFLCEENLMPSVGTKEAMVPTEIWT
;
A
#
# COMPACT_ATOMS: atom_id res chain seq x y z
N MET A 1 11.77 -14.69 7.04
CA MET A 1 11.36 -15.70 6.03
C MET A 1 10.84 -14.94 4.83
N LEU A 2 11.10 -15.38 3.61
CA LEU A 2 10.66 -14.70 2.40
C LEU A 2 9.63 -15.57 1.65
N TYR A 3 8.66 -14.94 1.02
CA TYR A 3 7.85 -15.61 0.00
C TYR A 3 8.77 -16.01 -1.17
N LYS A 4 8.56 -17.23 -1.68
CA LYS A 4 9.20 -17.70 -2.92
C LYS A 4 8.18 -17.57 -4.04
N GLU A 5 8.38 -16.56 -4.87
CA GLU A 5 7.61 -16.29 -6.07
C GLU A 5 7.76 -17.38 -7.14
N VAL A 6 6.77 -17.40 -8.04
CA VAL A 6 6.94 -18.01 -9.36
C VAL A 6 7.67 -16.99 -10.23
N GLU A 7 8.96 -17.22 -10.50
CA GLU A 7 9.87 -16.25 -11.13
C GLU A 7 9.39 -15.74 -12.50
N LEU A 8 8.58 -16.53 -13.23
CA LEU A 8 7.99 -16.14 -14.51
C LEU A 8 6.77 -15.20 -14.37
N ALA A 9 6.17 -15.12 -13.19
CA ALA A 9 4.93 -14.39 -12.93
C ALA A 9 5.13 -13.15 -12.05
N LEU A 10 6.17 -13.12 -11.20
CA LEU A 10 6.42 -12.03 -10.25
C LEU A 10 7.92 -11.68 -10.20
N GLY A 11 8.23 -10.39 -10.30
CA GLY A 11 9.60 -9.87 -10.36
C GLY A 11 10.26 -9.54 -9.02
N ILE A 12 9.82 -10.11 -7.89
CA ILE A 12 10.33 -9.72 -6.55
C ILE A 12 11.77 -10.18 -6.26
N ASN A 13 12.27 -11.16 -7.03
CA ASN A 13 13.64 -11.68 -6.97
C ASN A 13 14.09 -12.12 -5.56
N SER A 14 13.30 -12.98 -4.91
CA SER A 14 13.57 -13.38 -3.52
C SER A 14 14.85 -14.21 -3.37
N GLU A 15 15.33 -14.87 -4.43
CA GLU A 15 16.63 -15.56 -4.38
C GLU A 15 17.79 -14.57 -4.28
N TYR A 16 17.74 -13.45 -5.01
CA TYR A 16 18.70 -12.37 -4.85
C TYR A 16 18.71 -11.86 -3.41
N SER A 17 17.55 -11.49 -2.86
CA SER A 17 17.42 -11.01 -1.47
C SER A 17 17.97 -12.02 -0.47
N LYS A 18 17.66 -13.31 -0.64
CA LYS A 18 18.23 -14.38 0.19
C LYS A 18 19.75 -14.42 0.09
N ARG A 19 20.32 -14.44 -1.12
CA ARG A 19 21.77 -14.52 -1.35
C ARG A 19 22.50 -13.33 -0.73
N THR A 20 21.97 -12.12 -0.92
CA THR A 20 22.55 -10.91 -0.35
C THR A 20 22.53 -10.95 1.18
N LEU A 21 21.39 -11.24 1.79
CA LEU A 21 21.24 -11.24 3.26
C LEU A 21 22.12 -12.29 3.96
N ILE A 22 22.21 -13.52 3.43
CA ILE A 22 23.03 -14.57 4.06
C ILE A 22 24.53 -14.29 3.95
N ASN A 23 24.95 -13.48 2.97
CA ASN A 23 26.35 -13.10 2.77
C ASN A 23 26.79 -11.95 3.68
N LEU A 24 25.86 -11.24 4.33
CA LEU A 24 26.19 -10.16 5.26
C LEU A 24 26.85 -10.66 6.55
N HIS A 25 26.33 -11.74 7.15
CA HIS A 25 26.86 -12.28 8.40
C HIS A 25 26.37 -13.72 8.65
N PRO A 26 27.19 -14.64 9.22
CA PRO A 26 26.79 -16.04 9.48
C PRO A 26 25.60 -16.21 10.42
N ASN A 27 25.27 -15.21 11.26
CA ASN A 27 24.09 -15.22 12.13
C ASN A 27 22.78 -14.99 11.37
N ILE A 28 22.83 -14.53 10.12
CA ILE A 28 21.65 -14.27 9.30
C ILE A 28 21.27 -15.56 8.57
N LYS A 29 20.02 -15.99 8.73
CA LYS A 29 19.47 -17.19 8.09
C LYS A 29 18.19 -16.83 7.36
N VAL A 30 18.07 -17.27 6.10
CA VAL A 30 16.93 -16.94 5.25
C VAL A 30 16.34 -18.21 4.63
N MET A 31 15.05 -18.46 4.90
CA MET A 31 14.26 -19.47 4.22
C MET A 31 13.29 -18.82 3.23
N ARG A 32 13.09 -19.48 2.08
CA ARG A 32 12.05 -19.13 1.09
C ARG A 32 11.03 -20.25 0.97
N HIS A 33 9.74 -19.92 0.90
CA HIS A 33 8.62 -20.86 0.82
C HIS A 33 7.43 -20.23 0.05
N PRO A 34 6.60 -20.98 -0.69
CA PRO A 34 6.61 -22.44 -0.94
C PRO A 34 7.61 -22.90 -2.01
N ASP A 35 7.81 -24.22 -2.17
CA ASP A 35 8.40 -24.75 -3.42
C ASP A 35 7.29 -25.14 -4.38
N HIS A 36 7.40 -24.68 -5.63
CA HIS A 36 6.35 -24.83 -6.64
C HIS A 36 6.40 -26.19 -7.36
N VAL A 37 7.58 -26.78 -7.55
CA VAL A 37 7.81 -27.98 -8.40
C VAL A 37 7.07 -29.25 -7.96
N SER A 38 6.45 -29.26 -6.76
CA SER A 38 5.73 -30.42 -6.23
C SER A 38 4.53 -30.09 -5.34
N SER A 39 4.05 -28.84 -5.31
CA SER A 39 2.95 -28.42 -4.43
C SER A 39 1.73 -28.00 -5.24
N SER A 40 0.52 -28.23 -4.72
CA SER A 40 -0.73 -27.65 -5.24
C SER A 40 -0.84 -26.14 -4.96
N VAL A 41 0.23 -25.52 -4.42
CA VAL A 41 0.29 -24.14 -3.95
C VAL A 41 1.03 -23.26 -4.96
N TYR A 42 0.54 -23.25 -6.20
CA TYR A 42 1.07 -22.35 -7.23
C TYR A 42 0.48 -20.94 -7.13
N LEU A 43 -0.64 -20.79 -6.43
CA LEU A 43 -1.47 -19.59 -6.49
C LEU A 43 -1.34 -18.68 -5.28
N TRP A 44 -0.93 -19.23 -4.13
CA TRP A 44 -0.98 -18.54 -2.83
C TRP A 44 0.40 -18.07 -2.38
N ALA A 45 0.40 -17.02 -1.57
CA ALA A 45 1.61 -16.36 -1.08
C ALA A 45 1.68 -16.32 0.45
N HIS A 46 2.89 -16.05 0.94
CA HIS A 46 3.08 -15.57 2.29
C HIS A 46 3.05 -14.06 2.25
N HIS A 47 2.00 -13.46 2.79
CA HIS A 47 1.69 -12.07 2.56
C HIS A 47 1.77 -11.22 3.85
N GLU A 48 2.01 -11.85 5.00
CA GLU A 48 2.26 -11.14 6.25
C GLU A 48 3.59 -10.37 6.25
N LYS A 49 3.56 -9.15 6.79
CA LYS A 49 4.74 -8.32 7.03
C LYS A 49 4.94 -8.17 8.53
N ILE A 50 5.95 -8.87 9.07
CA ILE A 50 6.25 -8.87 10.49
C ILE A 50 7.74 -8.66 10.78
N VAL A 51 8.03 -7.88 11.81
CA VAL A 51 9.36 -7.76 12.42
C VAL A 51 9.22 -8.02 13.90
N VAL A 52 9.94 -9.00 14.45
CA VAL A 52 9.88 -9.36 15.86
C VAL A 52 11.27 -9.32 16.48
N ILE A 53 11.44 -8.45 17.49
CA ILE A 53 12.71 -8.21 18.16
C ILE A 53 12.64 -8.85 19.55
N ASP A 54 13.57 -9.76 19.83
CA ASP A 54 13.69 -10.47 21.12
C ASP A 54 12.40 -11.15 21.62
N GLN A 55 11.45 -11.41 20.72
CA GLN A 55 10.09 -11.87 21.06
C GLN A 55 9.37 -10.95 22.06
N SER A 56 9.72 -9.66 22.10
CA SER A 56 9.23 -8.69 23.10
C SER A 56 8.67 -7.41 22.49
N VAL A 57 9.09 -7.08 21.26
CA VAL A 57 8.51 -6.01 20.43
C VAL A 57 8.20 -6.61 19.06
N ALA A 58 6.99 -6.42 18.56
CA ALA A 58 6.59 -6.91 17.24
C ALA A 58 5.88 -5.83 16.43
N PHE A 59 6.29 -5.64 15.19
CA PHE A 59 5.65 -4.80 14.20
C PHE A 59 4.81 -5.67 13.27
N VAL A 60 3.57 -5.27 13.00
CA VAL A 60 2.59 -5.97 12.15
C VAL A 60 1.78 -4.94 11.36
N GLY A 61 1.67 -5.11 10.05
CA GLY A 61 0.90 -4.19 9.19
C GLY A 61 0.98 -4.52 7.71
N GLY A 62 0.69 -3.51 6.87
CA GLY A 62 0.76 -3.60 5.41
C GLY A 62 2.15 -3.33 4.81
N ILE A 63 3.07 -2.77 5.59
CA ILE A 63 4.35 -2.24 5.09
C ILE A 63 5.43 -3.34 5.02
N ASP A 64 5.84 -3.70 3.80
CA ASP A 64 7.03 -4.51 3.54
C ASP A 64 8.31 -3.68 3.70
N LEU A 65 9.40 -4.32 4.14
CA LEU A 65 10.76 -3.76 4.02
C LEU A 65 11.25 -3.87 2.56
N ALA A 66 10.67 -3.06 1.68
CA ALA A 66 10.86 -3.12 0.23
C ALA A 66 10.79 -1.73 -0.43
N TYR A 67 11.22 -1.65 -1.69
CA TYR A 67 11.17 -0.41 -2.48
C TYR A 67 9.74 0.13 -2.67
N GLY A 68 9.63 1.44 -2.80
CA GLY A 68 8.35 2.14 -3.03
C GLY A 68 7.45 2.30 -1.79
N ARG A 69 7.79 1.67 -0.65
CA ARG A 69 6.96 1.69 0.58
C ARG A 69 7.20 2.91 1.45
N TRP A 70 8.38 3.52 1.36
CA TRP A 70 8.69 4.69 2.17
C TRP A 70 7.96 5.91 1.61
N ASP A 71 7.19 6.56 2.48
CA ASP A 71 6.51 7.81 2.23
C ASP A 71 6.29 8.54 3.56
N ASP A 72 5.84 9.79 3.47
CA ASP A 72 5.34 10.56 4.61
C ASP A 72 3.95 11.13 4.29
N SER A 73 3.38 11.89 5.22
CA SER A 73 2.04 12.47 5.11
C SER A 73 1.89 13.48 3.96
N GLU A 74 2.99 13.95 3.35
CA GLU A 74 2.93 14.89 2.22
C GLU A 74 2.65 14.17 0.90
N HIS A 75 2.94 12.86 0.79
CA HIS A 75 2.72 12.07 -0.42
C HIS A 75 3.31 12.71 -1.68
N ARG A 76 4.57 13.14 -1.61
CA ARG A 76 5.24 13.89 -2.70
C ARG A 76 5.33 13.07 -4.00
N LEU A 77 5.07 13.75 -5.13
CA LEU A 77 5.20 13.20 -6.49
C LEU A 77 6.60 13.36 -7.09
N THR A 78 7.37 14.33 -6.60
CA THR A 78 8.66 14.71 -7.17
C THR A 78 9.77 14.61 -6.13
N ASP A 79 10.96 14.23 -6.58
CA ASP A 79 12.17 14.20 -5.76
C ASP A 79 13.42 14.66 -6.52
N VAL A 80 13.22 15.59 -7.46
CA VAL A 80 14.26 16.26 -8.24
C VAL A 80 15.07 17.23 -7.35
N GLY A 81 15.87 16.66 -6.45
CA GLY A 81 16.75 17.38 -5.52
C GLY A 81 17.47 16.42 -4.58
N SER A 82 18.72 16.75 -4.20
CA SER A 82 19.42 16.00 -3.15
C SER A 82 18.73 16.26 -1.81
N VAL A 83 17.90 15.31 -1.34
CA VAL A 83 17.33 15.35 0.00
C VAL A 83 18.46 15.23 1.02
N THR A 84 19.03 16.36 1.42
CA THR A 84 19.87 16.45 2.60
C THR A 84 18.93 16.56 3.79
N ARG A 85 18.88 15.53 4.64
CA ARG A 85 18.17 15.64 5.91
C ARG A 85 18.80 16.79 6.68
N SER A 86 18.08 17.90 6.84
CA SER A 86 18.43 18.91 7.84
C SER A 86 18.18 18.27 9.20
N VAL A 87 19.23 17.69 9.77
CA VAL A 87 19.23 17.42 11.20
C VAL A 87 19.19 18.78 11.86
N THR A 88 18.03 19.17 12.38
CA THR A 88 17.91 20.23 13.38
C THR A 88 18.71 19.77 14.60
N GLN A 89 20.01 20.08 14.60
CA GLN A 89 20.78 20.06 15.84
C GLN A 89 20.16 21.13 16.73
N GLY A 90 19.58 20.66 17.85
CA GLY A 90 19.13 21.53 18.93
C GLY A 90 20.24 22.52 19.29
N LEU A 91 19.90 23.79 19.23
CA LEU A 91 20.71 24.88 19.77
C LEU A 91 20.76 24.75 21.29
N ASP A 92 21.80 24.08 21.79
CA ASP A 92 22.25 24.29 23.16
C ASP A 92 23.15 25.53 23.21
N SER A 93 22.70 26.50 23.98
CA SER A 93 23.41 27.71 24.33
C SER A 93 24.66 27.42 25.17
N SER A 94 25.85 27.90 24.76
CA SER A 94 26.83 28.51 25.67
C SER A 94 28.10 29.06 24.97
N THR A 95 28.20 30.40 25.03
CA THR A 95 29.41 31.26 25.13
C THR A 95 30.43 31.42 23.97
N PRO A 96 30.97 32.64 23.78
CA PRO A 96 31.67 33.04 22.56
C PRO A 96 33.20 32.88 22.66
N ARG A 97 33.84 32.46 21.56
CA ARG A 97 35.30 32.62 21.38
C ARG A 97 35.63 33.50 20.18
N LYS A 98 36.61 34.37 20.44
CA LYS A 98 37.04 35.55 19.70
C LYS A 98 37.46 35.26 18.26
N LYS A 99 37.06 36.17 17.35
CA LYS A 99 37.65 36.35 16.02
C LYS A 99 39.12 36.78 16.17
N VAL A 100 40.01 36.08 15.48
CA VAL A 100 41.32 36.61 15.09
C VAL A 100 41.35 36.66 13.57
N SER A 101 41.53 37.88 13.08
CA SER A 101 41.75 38.24 11.69
C SER A 101 43.20 37.98 11.28
N THR A 102 43.40 37.42 10.10
CA THR A 102 44.60 37.71 9.29
C THR A 102 44.25 37.70 7.81
N SER A 103 44.45 38.88 7.23
CA SER A 103 44.48 39.24 5.82
C SER A 103 45.67 38.62 5.08
N GLY A 104 45.51 38.35 3.78
CA GLY A 104 46.62 38.09 2.86
C GLY A 104 46.15 37.98 1.41
N ASN A 105 46.46 39.01 0.62
CA ASN A 105 46.14 39.21 -0.80
C ASN A 105 46.81 38.22 -1.77
N SER A 106 46.22 38.09 -2.96
CA SER A 106 46.79 38.42 -4.29
C SER A 106 46.79 37.32 -5.39
N SER A 107 45.91 37.53 -6.38
CA SER A 107 46.15 37.71 -7.84
C SER A 107 46.66 36.60 -8.79
N ARG A 108 46.13 36.69 -10.04
CA ARG A 108 46.51 36.12 -11.38
C ARG A 108 45.94 34.73 -11.68
N SER A 109 45.11 34.45 -12.70
CA SER A 109 44.94 34.85 -14.12
C SER A 109 45.96 34.28 -15.13
N MET A 110 45.42 33.90 -16.30
CA MET A 110 46.02 33.36 -17.55
C MET A 110 46.10 31.82 -17.57
N THR A 111 45.75 31.01 -18.58
CA THR A 111 45.24 31.02 -19.98
C THR A 111 45.69 29.67 -20.56
N GLY A 112 45.00 29.08 -21.55
CA GLY A 112 45.71 28.32 -22.60
C GLY A 112 45.38 26.83 -22.77
N ASP A 113 44.66 26.59 -23.87
CA ASP A 113 44.94 25.59 -24.91
C ASP A 113 44.28 24.20 -24.92
N SER A 114 43.42 24.09 -25.94
CA SER A 114 42.90 22.93 -26.64
C SER A 114 44.00 22.16 -27.38
N VAL A 115 43.88 20.82 -27.45
CA VAL A 115 44.42 20.03 -28.56
C VAL A 115 43.47 18.86 -28.86
N ASP A 116 43.24 18.62 -30.15
CA ASP A 116 42.25 17.72 -30.74
C ASP A 116 42.95 16.58 -31.52
N LEU A 117 42.24 15.44 -31.67
CA LEU A 117 42.39 14.33 -32.66
C LEU A 117 43.57 13.32 -32.53
N PRO A 118 43.49 12.07 -33.11
CA PRO A 118 42.62 11.64 -34.22
C PRO A 118 41.88 10.29 -34.13
N LYS A 119 40.89 10.17 -35.04
CA LYS A 119 40.12 8.98 -35.44
C LYS A 119 40.95 8.01 -36.30
N LEU A 120 40.67 6.71 -36.21
CA LEU A 120 41.05 5.69 -37.20
C LEU A 120 39.89 4.74 -37.53
N LYS A 121 39.66 4.52 -38.83
CA LYS A 121 38.69 3.60 -39.45
C LYS A 121 39.28 2.20 -39.57
N GLY A 122 38.44 1.18 -39.44
CA GLY A 122 38.74 -0.22 -39.81
C GLY A 122 37.53 -0.89 -40.46
N ILE A 123 37.78 -1.61 -41.55
CA ILE A 123 36.86 -2.18 -42.55
C ILE A 123 36.46 -3.61 -42.17
N GLY A 124 35.30 -4.08 -42.65
CA GLY A 124 34.54 -5.20 -42.11
C GLY A 124 34.93 -6.61 -42.56
N ARG A 125 34.26 -7.59 -41.93
CA ARG A 125 34.07 -8.97 -42.40
C ARG A 125 32.66 -9.46 -42.04
N THR A 126 32.00 -10.04 -43.04
CA THR A 126 30.66 -10.63 -42.98
C THR A 126 30.72 -12.12 -42.61
N ARG A 127 29.85 -12.58 -41.70
CA ARG A 127 28.94 -13.75 -41.83
C ARG A 127 28.51 -14.36 -40.47
N LYS A 128 27.18 -14.36 -40.27
CA LYS A 128 26.28 -15.48 -39.94
C LYS A 128 25.21 -15.03 -38.94
N THR A 129 24.03 -14.79 -39.48
CA THR A 129 22.77 -14.65 -38.77
C THR A 129 22.50 -15.89 -37.91
N ARG A 130 22.55 -15.72 -36.59
CA ARG A 130 21.80 -16.53 -35.64
C ARG A 130 20.79 -15.60 -34.98
N PHE A 131 19.51 -15.91 -35.17
CA PHE A 131 18.40 -15.29 -34.46
C PHE A 131 18.66 -15.38 -32.96
N SER A 132 18.86 -14.22 -32.32
CA SER A 132 18.89 -14.08 -30.87
C SER A 132 17.59 -13.38 -30.46
N LEU A 133 16.63 -14.18 -30.03
CA LEU A 133 15.36 -13.73 -29.43
C LEU A 133 15.59 -13.40 -27.94
N TYR A 134 16.64 -12.66 -27.61
CA TYR A 134 17.08 -12.45 -26.21
C TYR A 134 17.14 -10.98 -25.78
N HIS A 135 16.61 -10.04 -26.57
CA HIS A 135 16.71 -8.61 -26.24
C HIS A 135 15.39 -7.81 -26.29
N HIS A 136 14.26 -8.49 -26.06
CA HIS A 136 12.95 -7.81 -26.01
C HIS A 136 12.04 -8.19 -24.83
N ILE A 137 12.56 -8.89 -23.81
CA ILE A 137 11.74 -9.39 -22.68
C ILE A 137 12.32 -8.95 -21.31
N GLN A 138 12.84 -7.73 -21.20
CA GLN A 138 13.36 -7.21 -19.92
C GLN A 138 13.04 -5.73 -19.64
N ARG A 139 12.05 -5.14 -20.35
CA ARG A 139 11.70 -3.72 -20.18
C ARG A 139 10.44 -3.45 -19.34
N GLY A 140 9.89 -4.43 -18.63
CA GLY A 140 8.51 -4.32 -18.09
C GLY A 140 8.36 -4.07 -16.58
N LEU A 141 9.29 -4.49 -15.74
CA LEU A 141 9.02 -4.76 -14.32
C LEU A 141 9.50 -3.69 -13.34
N HIS A 142 9.28 -2.39 -13.58
CA HIS A 142 9.74 -1.39 -12.61
C HIS A 142 8.77 -0.21 -12.48
N HIS A 143 8.26 0.00 -11.26
CA HIS A 143 7.58 1.23 -10.83
C HIS A 143 8.61 2.29 -10.45
N ALA A 144 8.22 3.57 -10.52
CA ALA A 144 9.08 4.71 -10.24
C ALA A 144 9.40 4.75 -8.76
N ASP A 145 10.46 4.06 -8.35
CA ASP A 145 10.91 4.05 -6.96
C ASP A 145 12.00 5.10 -6.75
N SER A 146 11.68 6.10 -5.94
CA SER A 146 12.62 7.00 -5.32
C SER A 146 13.54 6.23 -4.38
N ILE A 147 14.77 5.92 -4.84
CA ILE A 147 15.86 5.50 -3.96
C ILE A 147 16.31 6.73 -3.17
N SER A 148 15.92 6.83 -1.89
CA SER A 148 16.54 7.76 -0.95
C SER A 148 17.58 7.02 -0.08
N SER A 149 18.84 7.40 -0.28
CA SER A 149 20.02 7.23 0.59
C SER A 149 20.66 5.84 0.76
N ILE A 150 21.82 5.64 0.12
CA ILE A 150 23.00 5.04 0.77
C ILE A 150 24.23 5.92 0.45
N ASP A 151 24.87 6.43 1.50
CA ASP A 151 26.15 7.13 1.47
C ASP A 151 27.25 6.23 0.88
N SER A 152 28.01 6.75 -0.08
CA SER A 152 29.27 6.15 -0.52
C SER A 152 30.44 6.99 0.00
N THR A 153 31.02 6.57 1.12
CA THR A 153 32.38 6.97 1.46
C THR A 153 33.35 5.84 1.09
N ASN A 154 34.19 6.15 0.09
CA ASN A 154 35.45 5.50 -0.24
C ASN A 154 35.48 3.97 -0.44
N SER A 155 35.51 3.56 -1.71
CA SER A 155 36.47 2.54 -2.18
C SER A 155 36.68 2.63 -3.69
N LYS A 156 37.77 3.31 -4.10
CA LYS A 156 38.40 3.07 -5.39
C LYS A 156 39.05 1.69 -5.36
N ARG A 157 38.73 0.79 -6.30
CA ARG A 157 39.67 -0.27 -6.75
C ARG A 157 39.29 -0.77 -8.15
N LEU A 158 40.34 -1.03 -8.92
CA LEU A 158 40.41 -1.31 -10.35
C LEU A 158 39.75 -2.65 -10.75
N PHE A 159 39.18 -2.70 -11.97
CA PHE A 159 38.85 -3.93 -12.71
C PHE A 159 40.13 -4.65 -13.21
N PRO A 160 40.13 -5.98 -13.42
CA PRO A 160 39.69 -6.53 -14.72
C PRO A 160 38.96 -7.91 -14.71
N ASP A 161 38.19 -8.14 -15.79
CA ASP A 161 37.72 -9.39 -16.40
C ASP A 161 37.07 -10.51 -15.56
N GLN A 162 35.73 -10.58 -15.56
CA GLN A 162 34.97 -11.79 -15.90
C GLN A 162 33.47 -11.43 -16.09
N THR A 163 32.78 -12.18 -16.95
CA THR A 163 31.38 -12.01 -17.37
C THR A 163 30.34 -12.28 -16.26
N GLU A 164 30.22 -11.38 -15.30
CA GLU A 164 29.03 -11.21 -14.45
C GLU A 164 28.71 -9.71 -14.46
N ILE A 165 27.80 -9.28 -15.35
CA ILE A 165 27.22 -7.94 -15.29
C ILE A 165 26.30 -7.96 -14.08
N ASP A 166 26.88 -7.48 -12.99
CA ASP A 166 26.44 -7.69 -11.64
C ASP A 166 25.21 -6.83 -11.32
N SER A 167 24.19 -7.45 -10.73
CA SER A 167 22.96 -6.83 -10.19
C SER A 167 23.20 -5.64 -9.25
N THR A 168 24.44 -5.40 -8.84
CA THR A 168 24.94 -4.21 -8.14
C THR A 168 24.78 -2.92 -8.98
N ILE A 169 24.81 -3.03 -10.31
CA ILE A 169 24.51 -1.91 -11.24
C ILE A 169 23.04 -1.47 -11.10
N GLN A 170 22.12 -2.36 -10.72
CA GLN A 170 20.71 -2.05 -10.54
C GLN A 170 20.45 -1.07 -9.36
N PHE A 171 21.40 -0.88 -8.45
CA PHE A 171 21.25 -0.05 -7.25
C PHE A 171 21.59 1.43 -7.46
N VAL A 172 22.16 1.78 -8.62
CA VAL A 172 22.73 3.11 -8.87
C VAL A 172 22.00 3.85 -10.01
N PHE A 173 21.18 3.16 -10.79
CA PHE A 173 20.49 3.75 -11.94
C PHE A 173 18.99 3.84 -11.70
N ASP A 174 18.44 5.03 -11.92
CA ASP A 174 16.99 5.21 -12.00
C ASP A 174 16.43 4.41 -13.19
N PHE A 175 15.47 3.52 -12.92
CA PHE A 175 14.77 2.75 -13.96
C PHE A 175 13.71 3.56 -14.69
N ILE A 176 13.26 4.64 -14.06
CA ILE A 176 12.28 5.58 -14.58
C ILE A 176 12.87 6.97 -14.47
N ASP A 177 12.71 7.74 -15.55
CA ASP A 177 13.22 9.11 -15.61
C ASP A 177 12.40 10.05 -14.70
N ARG A 178 13.01 10.45 -13.58
CA ARG A 178 12.42 11.31 -12.54
C ARG A 178 12.12 12.72 -13.00
N TYR A 179 12.76 13.17 -14.08
CA TYR A 179 12.49 14.50 -14.65
C TYR A 179 11.20 14.49 -15.48
N THR A 180 10.76 13.31 -15.93
CA THR A 180 9.57 13.18 -16.79
C THR A 180 8.38 12.51 -16.13
N THR A 181 8.62 11.61 -15.18
CA THR A 181 7.61 10.72 -14.59
C THR A 181 7.54 10.92 -13.07
N PRO A 182 6.37 11.32 -12.51
CA PRO A 182 6.20 11.40 -11.06
C PRO A 182 6.24 10.01 -10.43
N ARG A 183 6.68 9.90 -9.17
CA ARG A 183 6.49 8.67 -8.40
C ARG A 183 5.02 8.51 -8.02
N MET A 184 4.60 7.27 -7.77
CA MET A 184 3.30 6.97 -7.17
C MET A 184 3.44 6.98 -5.64
N PRO A 185 2.73 7.86 -4.91
CA PRO A 185 2.74 7.85 -3.46
C PRO A 185 2.20 6.55 -2.85
N TRP A 186 2.68 6.20 -1.66
CA TRP A 186 2.34 4.98 -0.94
C TRP A 186 1.71 5.35 0.41
N HIS A 187 0.44 5.03 0.57
CA HIS A 187 -0.32 5.27 1.79
C HIS A 187 -0.62 3.94 2.47
N ASP A 188 -0.14 3.75 3.70
CA ASP A 188 -0.20 2.46 4.39
C ASP A 188 -0.20 2.62 5.91
N ILE A 189 -0.59 1.55 6.61
CA ILE A 189 -0.74 1.51 8.06
C ILE A 189 0.02 0.30 8.62
N SER A 190 0.69 0.52 9.74
CA SER A 190 1.33 -0.52 10.52
C SER A 190 1.15 -0.26 12.00
N SER A 191 1.42 -1.28 12.81
CA SER A 191 1.28 -1.23 14.27
C SER A 191 2.47 -1.86 14.95
N VAL A 192 2.69 -1.49 16.21
CA VAL A 192 3.64 -2.15 17.09
C VAL A 192 2.92 -2.64 18.35
N VAL A 193 3.30 -3.83 18.80
CA VAL A 193 2.83 -4.42 20.06
C VAL A 193 4.01 -4.88 20.90
N HIS A 194 3.83 -4.89 22.23
CA HIS A 194 4.86 -5.26 23.19
C HIS A 194 4.44 -6.45 24.05
N GLY A 195 5.41 -7.06 24.74
CA GLY A 195 5.16 -8.06 25.77
C GLY A 195 4.47 -9.32 25.23
N LYS A 196 3.32 -9.68 25.81
CA LYS A 196 2.61 -10.94 25.49
C LYS A 196 2.16 -11.01 24.03
N ALA A 197 1.61 -9.92 23.49
CA ALA A 197 1.17 -9.88 22.09
C ALA A 197 2.35 -10.03 21.12
N ALA A 198 3.51 -9.41 21.42
CA ALA A 198 4.72 -9.60 20.62
C ALA A 198 5.21 -11.05 20.62
N ARG A 199 5.05 -11.77 21.74
CA ARG A 199 5.32 -13.21 21.81
C ARG A 199 4.35 -14.04 20.98
N ASP A 200 3.09 -13.63 20.86
CA ASP A 200 2.11 -14.32 20.03
C ASP A 200 2.46 -14.19 18.54
N VAL A 201 2.90 -13.01 18.09
CA VAL A 201 3.48 -12.83 16.75
C VAL A 201 4.75 -13.67 16.58
N ALA A 202 5.62 -13.74 17.60
CA ALA A 202 6.80 -14.59 17.58
C ALA A 202 6.45 -16.07 17.44
N ARG A 203 5.42 -16.56 18.13
CA ARG A 203 4.95 -17.95 18.05
C ARG A 203 4.48 -18.29 16.64
N HIS A 204 3.75 -17.39 15.98
CA HIS A 204 3.39 -17.55 14.58
C HIS A 204 4.64 -17.73 13.70
N PHE A 205 5.64 -16.84 13.82
CA PHE A 205 6.89 -16.94 13.07
C PHE A 205 7.64 -18.25 13.34
N ILE A 206 7.78 -18.63 14.61
CA ILE A 206 8.49 -19.83 15.06
C ILE A 206 7.82 -21.09 14.50
N GLN A 207 6.49 -21.15 14.53
CA GLN A 207 5.73 -22.27 13.98
C GLN A 207 6.03 -22.44 12.48
N ARG A 208 5.92 -21.36 11.70
CA ARG A 208 6.18 -21.38 10.26
C ARG A 208 7.64 -21.71 9.94
N TRP A 209 8.58 -21.18 10.71
CA TRP A 209 10.00 -21.47 10.57
C TRP A 209 10.30 -22.95 10.76
N ASN A 210 9.85 -23.52 11.88
CA ASN A 210 10.07 -24.92 12.22
C ASN A 210 9.37 -25.86 11.23
N PHE A 211 8.15 -25.52 10.81
CA PHE A 211 7.43 -26.23 9.74
C PHE A 211 8.23 -26.24 8.43
N THR A 212 8.64 -25.06 7.95
CA THR A 212 9.41 -24.92 6.69
C THR A 212 10.75 -25.69 6.75
N LYS A 213 11.41 -25.66 7.92
CA LYS A 213 12.64 -26.42 8.17
C LYS A 213 12.46 -27.92 7.95
N ILE A 214 11.36 -28.49 8.45
CA ILE A 214 11.07 -29.92 8.36
C ILE A 214 10.68 -30.30 6.94
N MET A 215 9.84 -29.49 6.30
CA MET A 215 9.29 -29.77 4.97
C MET A 215 10.34 -29.73 3.86
N LYS A 216 11.40 -28.92 4.00
CA LYS A 216 12.38 -28.71 2.93
C LYS A 216 13.74 -29.32 3.29
N PRO A 217 14.19 -30.40 2.60
CA PRO A 217 15.45 -31.08 2.91
C PRO A 217 16.66 -30.15 3.01
N LYS A 218 16.77 -29.13 2.14
CA LYS A 218 17.87 -28.14 2.16
C LYS A 218 17.98 -27.34 3.47
N TYR A 219 16.91 -27.24 4.26
CA TYR A 219 16.88 -26.51 5.51
C TYR A 219 17.01 -27.43 6.74
N ARG A 220 17.06 -28.75 6.57
CA ARG A 220 17.17 -29.70 7.69
C ARG A 220 18.51 -29.65 8.40
N SER A 221 19.56 -29.14 7.74
CA SER A 221 20.89 -28.93 8.33
C SER A 221 20.85 -28.13 9.64
N LEU A 222 21.81 -28.41 10.54
CA LEU A 222 22.00 -27.70 11.81
C LEU A 222 22.30 -26.21 11.62
N SER A 223 22.72 -25.79 10.42
CA SER A 223 22.94 -24.37 10.09
C SER A 223 21.65 -23.53 10.14
N TYR A 224 20.48 -24.16 10.06
CA TYR A 224 19.19 -23.52 10.33
C TYR A 224 18.66 -24.04 11.67
N PRO A 225 18.72 -23.27 12.76
CA PRO A 225 18.30 -23.76 14.08
C PRO A 225 16.79 -23.98 14.14
N PHE A 226 16.34 -24.89 15.01
CA PHE A 226 14.95 -24.85 15.47
C PHE A 226 14.79 -23.63 16.38
N LEU A 227 13.66 -22.94 16.26
CA LEU A 227 13.34 -21.80 17.11
C LEU A 227 12.39 -22.23 18.23
N LEU A 228 12.54 -21.61 19.39
CA LEU A 228 11.74 -21.90 20.58
C LEU A 228 11.06 -20.61 21.08
N PRO A 229 9.78 -20.69 21.48
CA PRO A 229 9.09 -19.54 22.01
C PRO A 229 9.56 -19.23 23.43
N LYS A 230 9.77 -17.96 23.75
CA LYS A 230 9.96 -17.49 25.11
C LYS A 230 8.68 -17.72 25.92
N SER A 231 8.84 -18.07 27.20
CA SER A 231 7.71 -18.38 28.09
C SER A 231 6.81 -17.17 28.29
N HIS A 232 5.50 -17.40 28.41
CA HIS A 232 4.60 -16.30 28.76
C HIS A 232 4.76 -15.80 30.20
N SER A 233 5.22 -16.67 31.10
CA SER A 233 5.30 -16.41 32.54
C SER A 233 6.64 -15.85 32.98
N THR A 234 7.74 -16.27 32.35
CA THR A 234 9.10 -15.97 32.83
C THR A 234 9.86 -14.96 31.97
N ALA A 235 9.40 -14.62 30.77
CA ALA A 235 10.07 -13.68 29.87
C ALA A 235 9.38 -12.30 29.86
N ASN A 236 9.38 -11.61 31.00
CA ASN A 236 8.65 -10.35 31.18
C ASN A 236 9.48 -9.08 30.94
N ASP A 237 10.79 -9.21 30.80
CA ASP A 237 11.67 -8.05 30.64
C ASP A 237 11.47 -7.39 29.28
N LEU A 238 10.94 -6.16 29.30
CA LEU A 238 10.80 -5.32 28.13
C LEU A 238 11.93 -4.28 28.13
N LYS A 239 13.05 -4.63 27.50
CA LYS A 239 14.26 -3.80 27.47
C LYS A 239 14.10 -2.50 26.68
N TYR A 240 13.12 -2.45 25.78
CA TYR A 240 12.83 -1.31 24.94
C TYR A 240 11.32 -1.19 24.73
N GLN A 241 10.83 0.03 24.83
CA GLN A 241 9.46 0.40 24.48
C GLN A 241 9.52 1.41 23.35
N VAL A 242 8.65 1.24 22.37
CA VAL A 242 8.49 2.27 21.33
C VAL A 242 7.82 3.46 22.03
N PRO A 243 8.31 4.69 21.83
CA PRO A 243 7.68 5.88 22.42
C PRO A 243 6.20 6.01 22.07
N ASP A 244 5.46 6.75 22.89
CA ASP A 244 4.06 7.16 22.66
C ASP A 244 3.06 6.01 22.47
N CYS A 245 3.44 4.79 22.88
CA CYS A 245 2.51 3.66 22.91
C CYS A 245 1.47 3.83 24.03
N VAL A 246 0.23 3.46 23.74
CA VAL A 246 -0.89 3.49 24.68
C VAL A 246 -1.32 2.09 25.06
N GLN A 247 -1.91 1.95 26.25
CA GLN A 247 -2.39 0.67 26.74
C GLN A 247 -3.74 0.30 26.12
N THR A 248 -3.80 -0.85 25.47
CA THR A 248 -5.00 -1.43 24.86
C THR A 248 -5.11 -2.91 25.20
N LYS A 249 -6.31 -3.49 25.03
CA LYS A 249 -6.46 -4.94 24.95
C LYS A 249 -6.13 -5.37 23.53
N VAL A 250 -5.27 -6.36 23.39
CA VAL A 250 -4.70 -6.75 22.12
C VAL A 250 -4.89 -8.25 21.90
N GLN A 251 -5.32 -8.62 20.68
CA GLN A 251 -5.33 -10.00 20.23
C GLN A 251 -4.70 -10.11 18.84
N VAL A 252 -3.74 -11.02 18.71
CA VAL A 252 -3.14 -11.37 17.40
C VAL A 252 -4.07 -12.34 16.67
N LEU A 253 -4.28 -12.07 15.38
CA LEU A 253 -5.14 -12.81 14.47
C LEU A 253 -4.31 -13.27 13.27
N ARG A 254 -4.75 -14.33 12.57
CA ARG A 254 -4.07 -14.79 11.36
C ARG A 254 -5.00 -15.52 10.38
N SER A 255 -4.55 -15.53 9.14
CA SER A 255 -4.98 -16.47 8.10
C SER A 255 -3.87 -17.49 7.92
N ALA A 256 -4.15 -18.77 8.17
CA ALA A 256 -3.15 -19.83 8.06
C ALA A 256 -3.79 -21.18 7.74
N ALA A 257 -3.04 -22.09 7.12
CA ALA A 257 -3.49 -23.42 6.78
C ALA A 257 -2.34 -24.44 6.84
N ASP A 258 -2.65 -25.69 6.51
CA ASP A 258 -1.67 -26.79 6.47
C ASP A 258 -0.47 -26.44 5.58
N TRP A 259 -0.73 -25.90 4.38
CA TRP A 259 0.33 -25.56 3.43
C TRP A 259 1.28 -24.47 3.95
N SER A 260 0.77 -23.52 4.73
CA SER A 260 1.52 -22.32 5.13
C SER A 260 2.15 -22.40 6.52
N ALA A 261 1.55 -23.18 7.43
CA ALA A 261 1.97 -23.29 8.83
C ALA A 261 1.89 -24.71 9.42
N GLY A 262 1.46 -25.72 8.65
CA GLY A 262 1.35 -27.11 9.10
C GLY A 262 0.24 -27.35 10.14
N ILE A 263 -0.84 -26.56 10.09
CA ILE A 263 -2.01 -26.74 10.97
C ILE A 263 -3.08 -27.60 10.30
N LYS A 264 -3.62 -28.58 11.03
CA LYS A 264 -4.62 -29.54 10.52
C LYS A 264 -5.91 -28.88 10.05
N HIS A 265 -6.35 -27.85 10.76
CA HIS A 265 -7.50 -27.05 10.40
C HIS A 265 -7.01 -25.63 10.13
N HIS A 266 -7.41 -25.08 8.98
CA HIS A 266 -7.14 -23.69 8.67
C HIS A 266 -7.71 -22.76 9.75
N GLU A 267 -7.06 -21.62 9.92
CA GLU A 267 -7.47 -20.53 10.78
C GLU A 267 -7.81 -19.32 9.92
N GLU A 268 -8.98 -18.73 10.16
CA GLU A 268 -9.50 -17.52 9.50
C GLU A 268 -9.93 -16.50 10.57
N SER A 269 -9.12 -16.35 11.62
CA SER A 269 -9.46 -15.50 12.78
C SER A 269 -9.54 -14.01 12.42
N ILE A 270 -8.84 -13.57 11.37
CA ILE A 270 -8.95 -12.22 10.82
C ILE A 270 -10.36 -11.97 10.26
N HIS A 271 -10.85 -12.87 9.40
CA HIS A 271 -12.16 -12.74 8.77
C HIS A 271 -13.29 -12.72 9.82
N ASN A 272 -13.20 -13.61 10.79
CA ASN A 272 -14.14 -13.66 11.91
C ASN A 272 -14.14 -12.35 12.72
N ALA A 273 -12.97 -11.78 13.01
CA ALA A 273 -12.88 -10.51 13.72
C ALA A 273 -13.50 -9.34 12.92
N TYR A 274 -13.21 -9.25 11.62
CA TYR A 274 -13.83 -8.24 10.74
C TYR A 274 -15.36 -8.31 10.79
N ILE A 275 -15.95 -9.50 10.59
CA ILE A 275 -17.42 -9.67 10.66
C ILE A 275 -17.96 -9.25 12.03
N GLN A 276 -17.32 -9.70 13.11
CA GLN A 276 -17.79 -9.42 14.46
C GLN A 276 -17.74 -7.93 14.81
N VAL A 277 -16.66 -7.22 14.44
CA VAL A 277 -16.53 -5.78 14.68
C VAL A 277 -17.60 -5.02 13.88
N ILE A 278 -17.78 -5.34 12.60
CA ILE A 278 -18.81 -4.72 11.75
C ILE A 278 -20.21 -4.93 12.35
N ALA A 279 -20.54 -6.18 12.71
CA ALA A 279 -21.85 -6.53 13.25
C ALA A 279 -22.14 -5.87 14.61
N LYS A 280 -21.11 -5.66 15.44
CA LYS A 280 -21.24 -5.04 16.78
C LYS A 280 -21.13 -3.51 16.78
N SER A 281 -20.62 -2.90 15.71
CA SER A 281 -20.49 -1.44 15.58
C SER A 281 -21.82 -0.72 15.82
N LYS A 282 -21.77 0.50 16.34
CA LYS A 282 -22.92 1.30 16.78
C LYS A 282 -23.07 2.60 15.99
N HIS A 283 -21.96 3.24 15.64
CA HIS A 283 -21.89 4.61 15.14
C HIS A 283 -21.25 4.68 13.76
N PHE A 284 -20.05 4.13 13.58
CA PHE A 284 -19.41 4.15 12.26
C PHE A 284 -18.36 3.07 12.09
N ILE A 285 -18.02 2.84 10.82
CA ILE A 285 -16.87 2.04 10.42
C ILE A 285 -16.05 2.87 9.43
N TYR A 286 -14.74 2.93 9.65
CA TYR A 286 -13.76 3.49 8.72
C TYR A 286 -12.85 2.37 8.21
N ILE A 287 -12.75 2.22 6.90
CA ILE A 287 -11.97 1.18 6.22
C ILE A 287 -11.00 1.86 5.27
N GLU A 288 -9.72 1.53 5.41
CA GLU A 288 -8.74 1.71 4.33
C GLU A 288 -8.26 0.33 3.88
N ASN A 289 -8.47 0.01 2.60
CA ASN A 289 -8.04 -1.28 2.09
C ASN A 289 -7.61 -1.25 0.62
N GLN A 290 -6.51 -1.93 0.32
CA GLN A 290 -5.98 -2.10 -1.04
C GLN A 290 -6.96 -2.80 -1.98
N PHE A 291 -7.78 -3.72 -1.46
CA PHE A 291 -8.83 -4.40 -2.22
C PHE A 291 -10.16 -4.32 -1.48
N PHE A 292 -11.25 -4.33 -2.24
CA PHE A 292 -12.59 -4.34 -1.69
C PHE A 292 -13.46 -5.35 -2.46
N ILE A 293 -13.07 -6.63 -2.35
CA ILE A 293 -13.69 -7.77 -3.02
C ILE A 293 -14.43 -8.63 -1.99
N SER A 294 -15.75 -8.58 -2.03
CA SER A 294 -16.61 -9.27 -1.06
C SER A 294 -18.03 -9.51 -1.64
N CYS A 295 -19.03 -9.63 -0.77
CA CYS A 295 -20.41 -9.99 -1.07
C CYS A 295 -20.50 -11.40 -1.66
N ALA A 296 -20.68 -12.38 -0.76
CA ALA A 296 -20.60 -13.78 -1.12
C ALA A 296 -21.71 -14.19 -2.08
N ASP A 297 -21.34 -14.76 -3.24
CA ASP A 297 -22.27 -15.52 -4.11
C ASP A 297 -22.14 -17.03 -3.90
N ASN A 298 -21.24 -17.46 -3.00
CA ASN A 298 -20.89 -18.86 -2.76
C ASN A 298 -20.44 -19.62 -4.03
N LYS A 299 -19.98 -18.89 -5.05
CA LYS A 299 -19.53 -19.45 -6.33
C LYS A 299 -18.14 -18.97 -6.71
N HIS A 300 -17.90 -17.66 -6.64
CA HIS A 300 -16.62 -17.03 -6.97
C HIS A 300 -16.05 -16.24 -5.79
N VAL A 301 -16.93 -15.65 -4.98
CA VAL A 301 -16.59 -14.89 -3.78
C VAL A 301 -17.31 -15.50 -2.58
N TYR A 302 -16.58 -15.71 -1.48
CA TYR A 302 -17.06 -16.46 -0.31
C TYR A 302 -17.02 -15.66 0.99
N ASN A 303 -16.12 -14.68 1.13
CA ASN A 303 -16.01 -13.88 2.34
C ASN A 303 -17.24 -12.96 2.49
N LYS A 304 -17.71 -12.82 3.74
CA LYS A 304 -18.96 -12.11 4.09
C LYS A 304 -18.79 -10.71 4.67
N ILE A 305 -17.68 -10.03 4.35
CA ILE A 305 -17.42 -8.68 4.90
C ILE A 305 -18.42 -7.65 4.33
N GLY A 306 -18.64 -7.68 3.02
CA GLY A 306 -19.63 -6.85 2.34
C GLY A 306 -21.05 -7.13 2.81
N ASP A 307 -21.39 -8.41 3.01
CA ASP A 307 -22.68 -8.83 3.57
C ASP A 307 -22.90 -8.25 4.98
N ALA A 308 -21.88 -8.33 5.84
CA ALA A 308 -21.94 -7.74 7.18
C ALA A 308 -22.13 -6.22 7.15
N ILE A 309 -21.50 -5.51 6.19
CA ILE A 309 -21.70 -4.06 5.99
C ILE A 309 -23.13 -3.77 5.58
N ILE A 310 -23.68 -4.51 4.61
CA ILE A 310 -25.06 -4.37 4.12
C ILE A 310 -26.05 -4.57 5.28
N GLU A 311 -25.94 -5.68 6.00
CA GLU A 311 -26.80 -6.01 7.14
C GLU A 311 -26.72 -4.93 8.22
N ARG A 312 -25.51 -4.44 8.50
CA ARG A 312 -25.29 -3.41 9.51
C ARG A 312 -25.93 -2.08 9.14
N ILE A 313 -25.81 -1.65 7.88
CA ILE A 313 -26.43 -0.42 7.39
C ILE A 313 -27.97 -0.55 7.40
N ILE A 314 -28.50 -1.67 6.90
CA ILE A 314 -29.96 -1.94 6.92
C ILE A 314 -30.50 -1.89 8.36
N ARG A 315 -29.77 -2.45 9.34
CA ARG A 315 -30.14 -2.36 10.75
C ARG A 315 -30.22 -0.90 11.23
N ALA A 316 -29.20 -0.08 10.95
CA ALA A 316 -29.23 1.35 11.31
C ALA A 316 -30.41 2.09 10.65
N HIS A 317 -30.68 1.80 9.38
CA HIS A 317 -31.78 2.38 8.64
C HIS A 317 -33.14 2.03 9.26
N LYS A 318 -33.38 0.75 9.55
CA LYS A 318 -34.61 0.27 10.21
C LYS A 318 -34.79 0.86 11.61
N GLU A 319 -33.69 1.04 12.35
CA GLU A 319 -33.69 1.67 13.67
C GLU A 319 -33.72 3.21 13.63
N LYS A 320 -33.64 3.82 12.45
CA LYS A 320 -33.50 5.27 12.24
C LYS A 320 -32.35 5.90 13.05
N LYS A 321 -31.24 5.16 13.19
CA LYS A 321 -30.04 5.65 13.87
C LYS A 321 -29.02 6.19 12.87
N PRO A 322 -28.29 7.26 13.22
CA PRO A 322 -27.15 7.70 12.44
C PRO A 322 -26.09 6.60 12.42
N PHE A 323 -25.65 6.24 11.22
CA PHE A 323 -24.56 5.28 11.02
C PHE A 323 -23.82 5.59 9.74
N ARG A 324 -22.49 5.59 9.77
CA ARG A 324 -21.65 5.89 8.60
C ARG A 324 -20.65 4.78 8.32
N VAL A 325 -20.42 4.51 7.05
CA VAL A 325 -19.37 3.63 6.56
C VAL A 325 -18.52 4.41 5.58
N TYR A 326 -17.24 4.54 5.90
CA TYR A 326 -16.26 5.22 5.07
C TYR A 326 -15.32 4.16 4.49
N VAL A 327 -15.22 4.10 3.17
CA VAL A 327 -14.32 3.18 2.47
C VAL A 327 -13.35 3.99 1.64
N VAL A 328 -12.06 3.83 1.93
CA VAL A 328 -10.96 4.43 1.17
C VAL A 328 -10.15 3.29 0.54
N THR A 329 -10.06 3.29 -0.78
CA THR A 329 -9.45 2.21 -1.57
C THR A 329 -8.72 2.81 -2.77
N PRO A 330 -7.68 2.16 -3.34
CA PRO A 330 -6.92 2.79 -4.42
C PRO A 330 -7.81 2.96 -5.65
N LEU A 331 -7.68 4.09 -6.34
CA LEU A 331 -8.47 4.40 -7.54
C LEU A 331 -8.29 3.34 -8.64
N LEU A 332 -7.09 2.76 -8.74
CA LEU A 332 -6.78 1.65 -9.62
C LEU A 332 -6.01 0.56 -8.87
N PRO A 333 -6.19 -0.71 -9.24
CA PRO A 333 -5.34 -1.80 -8.76
C PRO A 333 -3.86 -1.57 -9.10
N GLY A 334 -2.95 -1.96 -8.21
CA GLY A 334 -1.50 -1.79 -8.36
C GLY A 334 -0.87 -2.89 -9.22
N PHE A 335 -1.31 -2.99 -10.47
CA PHE A 335 -0.78 -3.92 -11.46
C PHE A 335 -0.28 -3.15 -12.68
N GLU A 336 0.70 -3.73 -13.38
CA GLU A 336 1.16 -3.21 -14.66
C GLU A 336 0.03 -3.20 -15.70
N GLY A 337 -0.07 -2.10 -16.43
CA GLY A 337 -1.01 -1.96 -17.53
C GLY A 337 -1.24 -0.50 -17.87
N ASP A 338 -1.20 -0.16 -19.15
CA ASP A 338 -1.52 1.18 -19.61
C ASP A 338 -3.03 1.43 -19.49
N ILE A 339 -3.41 2.18 -18.47
CA ILE A 339 -4.83 2.52 -18.22
C ILE A 339 -5.46 3.26 -19.40
N SER A 340 -4.66 3.92 -20.25
CA SER A 340 -5.18 4.61 -21.42
C SER A 340 -5.80 3.69 -22.47
N THR A 341 -5.45 2.40 -22.42
CA THR A 341 -6.02 1.34 -23.26
C THR A 341 -7.09 0.50 -22.56
N GLY A 342 -7.45 0.88 -21.32
CA GLY A 342 -8.35 0.15 -20.44
C GLY A 342 -7.61 -0.68 -19.39
N GLY A 343 -6.27 -0.60 -19.36
CA GLY A 343 -5.40 -1.36 -18.46
C GLY A 343 -5.20 -2.81 -18.87
N GLY A 344 -4.28 -3.49 -18.19
CA GLY A 344 -3.99 -4.92 -18.43
C GLY A 344 -5.11 -5.85 -17.97
N ASN A 345 -5.13 -7.09 -18.48
CA ASN A 345 -6.16 -8.09 -18.13
C ASN A 345 -6.27 -8.34 -16.61
N ALA A 346 -5.14 -8.37 -15.89
CA ALA A 346 -5.11 -8.50 -14.43
C ALA A 346 -5.76 -7.31 -13.72
N LEU A 347 -5.47 -6.09 -14.18
CA LEU A 347 -6.05 -4.85 -13.66
C LEU A 347 -7.58 -4.86 -13.87
N GLN A 348 -8.04 -5.22 -15.07
CA GLN A 348 -9.47 -5.30 -15.38
C GLN A 348 -10.18 -6.39 -14.55
N ALA A 349 -9.57 -7.56 -14.36
CA ALA A 349 -10.14 -8.63 -13.54
C ALA A 349 -10.33 -8.20 -12.08
N VAL A 350 -9.35 -7.51 -11.49
CA VAL A 350 -9.49 -6.98 -10.13
C VAL A 350 -10.53 -5.87 -10.07
N MET A 351 -10.55 -4.96 -11.05
CA MET A 351 -11.58 -3.93 -11.15
C MET A 351 -12.98 -4.53 -11.24
N HIS A 352 -13.17 -5.61 -12.00
CA HIS A 352 -14.45 -6.32 -12.08
C HIS A 352 -14.96 -6.69 -10.68
N PHE A 353 -14.13 -7.34 -9.87
CA PHE A 353 -14.53 -7.80 -8.54
C PHE A 353 -14.67 -6.67 -7.51
N ASN A 354 -13.88 -5.60 -7.61
CA ASN A 354 -14.09 -4.39 -6.82
C ASN A 354 -15.46 -3.78 -7.13
N TYR A 355 -15.77 -3.51 -8.40
CA TYR A 355 -17.07 -2.95 -8.78
C TYR A 355 -18.23 -3.90 -8.49
N ARG A 356 -18.06 -5.22 -8.63
CA ARG A 356 -19.05 -6.23 -8.24
C ARG A 356 -19.44 -6.09 -6.76
N THR A 357 -18.47 -5.76 -5.91
CA THR A 357 -18.72 -5.54 -4.48
C THR A 357 -19.40 -4.19 -4.25
N MET A 358 -18.93 -3.14 -4.91
CA MET A 358 -19.42 -1.77 -4.70
C MET A 358 -20.84 -1.53 -5.26
N ASN A 359 -21.03 -1.68 -6.58
CA ASN A 359 -22.24 -1.22 -7.27
C ASN A 359 -22.73 -2.06 -8.47
N ARG A 360 -22.00 -3.09 -8.91
CA ARG A 360 -22.36 -3.86 -10.12
C ARG A 360 -22.91 -5.24 -9.79
N GLY A 361 -24.11 -5.51 -10.29
CA GLY A 361 -24.79 -6.79 -10.08
C GLY A 361 -25.57 -6.86 -8.77
N GLU A 362 -26.39 -7.90 -8.66
CA GLU A 362 -27.39 -8.02 -7.59
C GLU A 362 -26.80 -8.21 -6.20
N TYR A 363 -25.58 -8.74 -6.08
CA TYR A 363 -24.88 -8.95 -4.82
C TYR A 363 -24.16 -7.70 -4.31
N SER A 364 -24.04 -6.64 -5.12
CA SER A 364 -23.30 -5.44 -4.73
C SER A 364 -23.95 -4.71 -3.56
N ILE A 365 -23.13 -4.04 -2.74
CA ILE A 365 -23.57 -3.28 -1.57
C ILE A 365 -24.63 -2.26 -1.97
N ILE A 366 -24.35 -1.41 -2.98
CA ILE A 366 -25.29 -0.36 -3.38
C ILE A 366 -26.59 -0.95 -3.94
N ALA A 367 -26.54 -2.04 -4.73
CA ALA A 367 -27.77 -2.67 -5.23
C ALA A 367 -28.63 -3.26 -4.11
N GLN A 368 -28.01 -3.89 -3.10
CA GLN A 368 -28.73 -4.43 -1.95
C GLN A 368 -29.32 -3.33 -1.07
N LEU A 369 -28.57 -2.25 -0.82
CA LEU A 369 -29.08 -1.11 -0.05
C LEU A 369 -30.23 -0.41 -0.79
N LYS A 370 -30.11 -0.17 -2.10
CA LYS A 370 -31.19 0.44 -2.91
C LYS A 370 -32.52 -0.31 -2.81
N LYS A 371 -32.50 -1.64 -2.70
CA LYS A 371 -33.73 -2.43 -2.52
C LYS A 371 -34.46 -2.14 -1.20
N GLU A 372 -33.73 -1.76 -0.16
CA GLU A 372 -34.29 -1.55 1.19
C GLU A 372 -34.54 -0.07 1.52
N MET A 373 -33.83 0.87 0.87
CA MET A 373 -33.88 2.30 1.23
C MET A 373 -33.79 3.27 0.05
N ASP A 374 -33.97 2.81 -1.18
CA ASP A 374 -33.81 3.61 -2.41
C ASP A 374 -32.50 4.40 -2.37
N ASP A 375 -32.49 5.66 -2.81
CA ASP A 375 -31.31 6.54 -2.84
C ASP A 375 -30.83 7.02 -1.46
N GLN A 376 -31.50 6.63 -0.36
CA GLN A 376 -31.04 6.98 0.98
C GLN A 376 -29.75 6.26 1.38
N TRP A 377 -29.30 5.26 0.61
CA TRP A 377 -28.01 4.58 0.82
C TRP A 377 -26.83 5.56 0.88
N MET A 378 -26.91 6.68 0.13
CA MET A 378 -25.88 7.73 0.10
C MET A 378 -25.67 8.40 1.45
N ASN A 379 -26.64 8.29 2.37
CA ASN A 379 -26.48 8.76 3.74
C ASN A 379 -25.63 7.79 4.59
N TYR A 380 -25.47 6.53 4.20
CA TYR A 380 -24.85 5.53 5.08
C TYR A 380 -23.45 5.12 4.66
N ILE A 381 -23.12 5.16 3.37
CA ILE A 381 -21.82 4.70 2.87
C ILE A 381 -21.23 5.68 1.85
N SER A 382 -19.93 5.95 2.00
CA SER A 382 -19.12 6.70 1.04
C SER A 382 -17.90 5.90 0.64
N ILE A 383 -17.65 5.80 -0.68
CA ILE A 383 -16.50 5.11 -1.25
C ILE A 383 -15.64 6.15 -1.96
N CYS A 384 -14.37 6.23 -1.55
CA CYS A 384 -13.42 7.23 -1.99
C CYS A 384 -12.07 6.58 -2.35
N GLY A 385 -11.26 7.32 -3.10
CA GLY A 385 -9.84 7.06 -3.27
C GLY A 385 -9.01 8.30 -2.92
N LEU A 386 -7.71 8.22 -3.16
CA LEU A 386 -6.77 9.31 -2.87
C LEU A 386 -6.02 9.75 -4.14
N ARG A 387 -5.82 11.05 -4.32
CA ARG A 387 -5.08 11.64 -5.44
C ARG A 387 -4.39 12.94 -5.04
N THR A 388 -3.20 13.17 -5.57
CA THR A 388 -2.44 14.41 -5.39
C THR A 388 -1.93 14.98 -6.71
N HIS A 389 -1.30 16.15 -6.66
CA HIS A 389 -0.70 16.83 -7.79
C HIS A 389 0.56 17.59 -7.36
N ALA A 390 1.42 17.89 -8.33
CA ALA A 390 2.62 18.68 -8.14
C ALA A 390 3.01 19.38 -9.45
N GLU A 391 4.07 20.19 -9.39
CA GLU A 391 4.78 20.66 -10.55
C GLU A 391 6.06 19.83 -10.73
N LEU A 392 6.30 19.36 -11.96
CA LEU A 392 7.49 18.60 -12.37
C LEU A 392 8.06 19.21 -13.65
N GLU A 393 9.26 19.80 -13.57
CA GLU A 393 9.92 20.46 -14.69
C GLU A 393 9.00 21.46 -15.42
N GLY A 394 8.31 22.32 -14.65
CA GLY A 394 7.39 23.33 -15.18
C GLY A 394 6.04 22.79 -15.69
N ARG A 395 5.78 21.48 -15.54
CA ARG A 395 4.52 20.84 -15.96
C ARG A 395 3.71 20.44 -14.75
N LEU A 396 2.41 20.72 -14.78
CA LEU A 396 1.48 20.19 -13.78
C LEU A 396 1.34 18.67 -14.01
N VAL A 397 1.48 17.91 -12.94
CA VAL A 397 1.34 16.45 -12.95
C VAL A 397 0.40 16.00 -11.83
N THR A 398 -0.31 14.89 -12.03
CA THR A 398 -1.13 14.24 -11.01
C THR A 398 -0.88 12.75 -11.00
N GLU A 399 -0.96 12.14 -9.82
CA GLU A 399 -0.99 10.70 -9.66
C GLU A 399 -1.94 10.32 -8.51
N LEU A 400 -2.52 9.12 -8.59
CA LEU A 400 -3.23 8.52 -7.46
C LEU A 400 -2.25 8.25 -6.33
N ILE A 401 -2.72 8.39 -5.10
CA ILE A 401 -1.98 7.91 -3.92
C ILE A 401 -2.42 6.46 -3.71
N TYR A 402 -1.45 5.54 -3.70
CA TYR A 402 -1.74 4.13 -3.63
C TYR A 402 -2.08 3.72 -2.19
N VAL A 403 -3.37 3.51 -1.93
CA VAL A 403 -3.87 3.00 -0.65
C VAL A 403 -3.51 1.53 -0.53
N HIS A 404 -2.42 1.25 0.17
CA HIS A 404 -1.96 -0.10 0.50
C HIS A 404 -2.37 -0.52 1.92
N SER A 405 -2.95 0.38 2.73
CA SER A 405 -3.47 0.07 4.06
C SER A 405 -4.34 -1.19 4.09
N LYS A 406 -4.38 -1.86 5.25
CA LYS A 406 -5.38 -2.87 5.62
C LYS A 406 -5.88 -2.58 7.04
N LEU A 407 -6.72 -1.56 7.12
CA LEU A 407 -7.19 -0.94 8.36
C LEU A 407 -8.72 -1.05 8.46
N LEU A 408 -9.21 -1.33 9.66
CA LEU A 408 -10.60 -1.10 10.05
C LEU A 408 -10.63 -0.39 11.40
N ILE A 409 -11.38 0.69 11.53
CA ILE A 409 -11.70 1.37 12.79
C ILE A 409 -13.21 1.34 12.97
N ALA A 410 -13.68 1.00 14.17
CA ALA A 410 -15.09 1.07 14.53
C ALA A 410 -15.29 1.90 15.80
N ASP A 411 -16.25 2.81 15.74
CA ASP A 411 -16.79 3.58 16.87
C ASP A 411 -15.74 4.32 17.73
N ASP A 412 -14.58 4.68 17.15
CA ASP A 412 -13.43 5.23 17.89
C ASP A 412 -13.05 4.42 19.14
N ASN A 413 -13.17 3.08 19.12
CA ASN A 413 -12.74 2.24 20.25
C ASN A 413 -12.16 0.87 19.88
N THR A 414 -12.35 0.45 18.62
CA THR A 414 -11.86 -0.84 18.13
C THR A 414 -11.13 -0.64 16.81
N VAL A 415 -9.92 -1.21 16.69
CA VAL A 415 -9.07 -1.10 15.49
C VAL A 415 -8.57 -2.47 15.07
N ILE A 416 -8.56 -2.78 13.77
CA ILE A 416 -7.84 -3.92 13.20
C ILE A 416 -6.78 -3.40 12.23
N ILE A 417 -5.53 -3.78 12.43
CA ILE A 417 -4.39 -3.47 11.54
C ILE A 417 -3.69 -4.78 11.17
N GLY A 418 -3.37 -4.98 9.90
CA GLY A 418 -2.64 -6.17 9.47
C GLY A 418 -2.21 -6.14 8.02
N SER A 419 -1.98 -7.34 7.47
CA SER A 419 -1.63 -7.54 6.06
C SER A 419 -2.81 -7.97 5.18
N ALA A 420 -3.93 -8.36 5.80
CA ALA A 420 -5.05 -9.00 5.13
C ALA A 420 -5.93 -8.01 4.35
N ASN A 421 -6.00 -8.20 3.04
CA ASN A 421 -6.89 -7.47 2.16
C ASN A 421 -8.35 -7.90 2.35
N ILE A 422 -9.31 -7.04 2.02
CA ILE A 422 -10.72 -7.46 1.90
C ILE A 422 -10.89 -8.17 0.55
N ASN A 423 -10.53 -9.45 0.55
CA ASN A 423 -10.66 -10.40 -0.56
C ASN A 423 -10.60 -11.84 0.02
N ASP A 424 -11.02 -12.83 -0.77
CA ASP A 424 -11.01 -14.23 -0.33
C ASP A 424 -9.58 -14.75 -0.14
N ARG A 425 -8.62 -14.28 -0.96
CA ARG A 425 -7.19 -14.58 -0.85
C ARG A 425 -6.64 -14.38 0.56
N SER A 426 -6.97 -13.27 1.19
CA SER A 426 -6.50 -12.96 2.55
C SER A 426 -7.45 -13.49 3.63
N MET A 427 -8.75 -13.54 3.40
CA MET A 427 -9.75 -13.76 4.46
C MET A 427 -10.05 -15.24 4.74
N LEU A 428 -9.99 -16.14 3.75
CA LEU A 428 -10.47 -17.52 3.91
C LEU A 428 -9.51 -18.47 4.68
N GLY A 429 -8.33 -18.01 5.10
CA GLY A 429 -7.32 -18.82 5.81
C GLY A 429 -6.61 -19.89 4.96
N LYS A 430 -7.30 -20.49 3.99
CA LYS A 430 -6.82 -21.59 3.12
C LYS A 430 -5.93 -21.12 1.98
N ARG A 431 -5.96 -19.82 1.65
CA ARG A 431 -5.23 -19.18 0.56
C ARG A 431 -3.95 -18.56 1.12
N ASP A 432 -3.75 -17.24 1.04
CA ASP A 432 -2.54 -16.58 1.51
C ASP A 432 -2.43 -16.63 3.03
N SER A 433 -1.19 -16.66 3.54
CA SER A 433 -0.98 -16.46 4.98
C SER A 433 -0.91 -14.97 5.31
N GLU A 434 -1.62 -14.58 6.37
CA GLU A 434 -1.77 -13.20 6.80
C GLU A 434 -1.67 -13.10 8.32
N VAL A 435 -1.29 -11.92 8.82
CA VAL A 435 -1.32 -11.60 10.26
C VAL A 435 -1.98 -10.24 10.44
N ALA A 436 -2.83 -10.15 11.46
CA ALA A 436 -3.42 -8.89 11.90
C ALA A 436 -3.44 -8.82 13.42
N VAL A 437 -3.72 -7.63 13.94
CA VAL A 437 -3.89 -7.37 15.36
C VAL A 437 -5.17 -6.58 15.53
N ILE A 438 -6.05 -7.04 16.42
CA ILE A 438 -7.19 -6.26 16.91
C ILE A 438 -6.81 -5.58 18.23
N PHE A 439 -7.13 -4.30 18.31
CA PHE A 439 -6.94 -3.43 19.46
C PHE A 439 -8.32 -2.99 19.94
N GLU A 440 -8.62 -3.26 21.20
CA GLU A 440 -9.79 -2.71 21.89
C GLU A 440 -9.28 -1.76 22.97
N ASP A 441 -9.69 -0.49 22.92
CA ASP A 441 -9.25 0.50 23.88
C ASP A 441 -9.69 0.14 25.30
N SER A 442 -8.73 0.25 26.25
CA SER A 442 -9.01 0.15 27.69
C SER A 442 -9.10 1.51 28.38
N GLU A 443 -8.53 2.54 27.77
CA GLU A 443 -8.55 3.92 28.25
C GLU A 443 -9.40 4.76 27.31
N THR A 444 -10.28 5.58 27.87
CA THR A 444 -11.14 6.48 27.12
C THR A 444 -10.78 7.94 27.37
N THR A 445 -11.10 8.79 26.41
CA THR A 445 -11.02 10.25 26.49
C THR A 445 -12.35 10.86 26.06
N PRO A 446 -12.74 12.03 26.63
CA PRO A 446 -13.89 12.77 26.15
C PRO A 446 -13.76 13.09 24.65
N SER A 447 -14.85 12.90 23.94
CA SER A 447 -15.01 13.12 22.50
C SER A 447 -16.50 13.42 22.21
N VAL A 448 -16.87 13.42 20.94
CA VAL A 448 -18.22 13.70 20.46
C VAL A 448 -18.66 12.68 19.41
N MET A 449 -19.94 12.33 19.43
CA MET A 449 -20.55 11.39 18.49
C MET A 449 -22.00 11.81 18.20
N ASP A 450 -22.26 12.28 16.97
CA ASP A 450 -23.53 12.93 16.58
C ASP A 450 -23.96 14.08 17.51
N GLY A 451 -23.00 14.95 17.84
CA GLY A 451 -23.19 16.09 18.73
C GLY A 451 -23.40 15.74 20.21
N GLN A 452 -23.40 14.45 20.57
CA GLN A 452 -23.51 13.99 21.95
C GLN A 452 -22.13 13.75 22.56
N GLU A 453 -22.00 13.97 23.87
CA GLU A 453 -20.81 13.58 24.61
C GLU A 453 -20.55 12.08 24.45
N TYR A 454 -19.31 11.74 24.11
CA TYR A 454 -18.89 10.37 23.86
C TYR A 454 -17.56 10.06 24.54
N GLN A 455 -17.39 8.85 25.03
CA GLN A 455 -16.13 8.37 25.60
C GLN A 455 -15.43 7.51 24.54
N ALA A 456 -14.54 8.14 23.78
CA ALA A 456 -13.79 7.47 22.72
C ALA A 456 -12.55 6.79 23.29
N GLY A 457 -12.18 5.65 22.72
CA GLY A 457 -10.91 4.99 22.98
C GLY A 457 -9.73 5.85 22.53
N LYS A 458 -8.69 5.94 23.36
CA LYS A 458 -7.54 6.83 23.10
C LYS A 458 -6.77 6.44 21.83
N PHE A 459 -6.51 5.15 21.63
CA PHE A 459 -5.80 4.62 20.47
C PHE A 459 -6.61 4.82 19.19
N ALA A 460 -7.85 4.34 19.18
CA ALA A 460 -8.71 4.39 18.00
C ALA A 460 -9.03 5.82 17.57
N LEU A 461 -9.36 6.71 18.52
CA LEU A 461 -9.60 8.13 18.25
C LEU A 461 -8.38 8.80 17.63
N GLN A 462 -7.20 8.63 18.23
CA GLN A 462 -5.99 9.27 17.74
C GLN A 462 -5.64 8.83 16.32
N LEU A 463 -5.71 7.52 16.05
CA LEU A 463 -5.47 6.99 14.70
C LEU A 463 -6.49 7.52 13.68
N ARG A 464 -7.78 7.52 14.03
CA ARG A 464 -8.84 8.01 13.15
C ARG A 464 -8.70 9.50 12.86
N LEU A 465 -8.35 10.31 13.87
CA LEU A 465 -8.04 11.73 13.69
C LEU A 465 -6.84 11.94 12.77
N GLU A 466 -5.77 11.15 12.91
CA GLU A 466 -4.59 11.22 12.04
C GLU A 466 -4.96 10.93 10.57
N CYS A 467 -5.70 9.84 10.34
CA CYS A 467 -6.22 9.49 9.02
C CYS A 467 -7.07 10.63 8.43
N PHE A 468 -8.08 11.10 9.17
CA PHE A 468 -8.99 12.14 8.69
C PHE A 468 -8.27 13.46 8.40
N LYS A 469 -7.39 13.89 9.31
CA LYS A 469 -6.63 15.14 9.12
C LYS A 469 -5.72 15.05 7.90
N THR A 470 -5.05 13.92 7.70
CA THR A 470 -4.18 13.69 6.54
C THR A 470 -4.98 13.74 5.24
N ILE A 471 -6.01 12.92 5.10
CA ILE A 471 -6.71 12.76 3.80
C ILE A 471 -7.64 13.94 3.47
N LEU A 472 -8.11 14.69 4.47
CA LEU A 472 -8.94 15.89 4.27
C LEU A 472 -8.14 17.19 4.25
N GLY A 473 -6.85 17.16 4.60
CA GLY A 473 -5.99 18.35 4.68
C GLY A 473 -6.27 19.24 5.89
N ALA A 474 -6.82 18.68 6.96
CA ALA A 474 -7.17 19.44 8.17
C ALA A 474 -5.95 19.79 9.05
N PHE A 475 -4.76 19.25 8.75
CA PHE A 475 -3.52 19.75 9.33
C PHE A 475 -3.17 21.17 8.84
N ASP A 476 -3.48 21.46 7.58
CA ASP A 476 -3.18 22.76 6.94
C ASP A 476 -4.37 23.73 7.01
N ASP A 477 -5.59 23.22 7.18
CA ASP A 477 -6.81 24.00 7.21
C ASP A 477 -7.60 23.75 8.51
N PRO A 478 -7.44 24.60 9.54
CA PRO A 478 -8.10 24.43 10.83
C PRO A 478 -9.62 24.64 10.78
N THR A 479 -10.17 25.07 9.65
CA THR A 479 -11.63 25.18 9.46
C THR A 479 -12.29 23.82 9.21
N ILE A 480 -11.49 22.79 8.91
CA ILE A 480 -11.96 21.42 8.69
C ILE A 480 -12.03 20.71 10.04
N ASP A 481 -13.22 20.73 10.65
CA ASP A 481 -13.47 19.96 11.88
C ASP A 481 -13.71 18.47 11.55
N VAL A 482 -12.92 17.63 12.20
CA VAL A 482 -12.94 16.17 12.06
C VAL A 482 -13.25 15.49 13.40
N SER A 483 -13.67 16.21 14.44
CA SER A 483 -13.86 15.64 15.77
C SER A 483 -15.02 14.64 15.82
N ASP A 484 -16.16 14.98 15.22
CA ASP A 484 -17.37 14.15 15.18
C ASP A 484 -17.45 13.38 13.85
N PRO A 485 -17.21 12.06 13.86
CA PRO A 485 -17.12 11.29 12.63
C PRO A 485 -18.48 10.92 12.03
N ILE A 486 -19.63 11.29 12.62
CA ILE A 486 -20.95 10.88 12.09
C ILE A 486 -21.96 12.01 11.93
N SER A 487 -21.68 13.18 12.51
CA SER A 487 -22.53 14.36 12.39
C SER A 487 -22.86 14.67 10.92
N SER A 488 -24.07 15.18 10.68
CA SER A 488 -24.47 15.54 9.32
C SER A 488 -23.57 16.62 8.72
N GLY A 489 -23.06 17.55 9.53
CA GLY A 489 -22.14 18.60 9.09
C GLY A 489 -20.81 18.03 8.60
N PHE A 490 -20.18 17.16 9.39
CA PHE A 490 -18.96 16.47 8.96
C PHE A 490 -19.21 15.62 7.70
N TYR A 491 -20.24 14.77 7.70
CA TYR A 491 -20.47 13.84 6.59
C TYR A 491 -20.76 14.58 5.27
N LYS A 492 -21.67 15.56 5.27
CA LYS A 492 -22.13 16.23 4.04
C LYS A 492 -21.21 17.38 3.65
N ASP A 493 -20.94 18.29 4.59
CA ASP A 493 -20.32 19.57 4.30
C ASP A 493 -18.79 19.48 4.26
N VAL A 494 -18.21 18.46 4.91
CA VAL A 494 -16.77 18.18 4.88
C VAL A 494 -16.47 16.99 3.97
N TRP A 495 -16.83 15.76 4.37
CA TRP A 495 -16.39 14.54 3.69
C TRP A 495 -16.89 14.45 2.24
N MET A 496 -18.21 14.53 2.02
CA MET A 496 -18.80 14.42 0.68
C MET A 496 -18.48 15.64 -0.19
N SER A 497 -18.49 16.84 0.38
CA SER A 497 -18.13 18.08 -0.31
C SER A 497 -16.68 18.08 -0.80
N ILE A 498 -15.71 17.74 0.05
CA ILE A 498 -14.28 17.69 -0.32
C ILE A 498 -14.05 16.62 -1.38
N SER A 499 -14.53 15.40 -1.16
CA SER A 499 -14.32 14.29 -2.09
C SER A 499 -14.91 14.56 -3.49
N GLY A 500 -16.13 15.10 -3.56
CA GLY A 500 -16.78 15.47 -4.83
C GLY A 500 -16.13 16.67 -5.53
N ARG A 501 -15.77 17.72 -4.78
CA ARG A 501 -15.06 18.89 -5.30
C ARG A 501 -13.70 18.49 -5.86
N ASN A 502 -12.91 17.73 -5.11
CA ASN A 502 -11.57 17.31 -5.53
C ASN A 502 -11.66 16.45 -6.80
N ALA A 503 -12.57 15.48 -6.85
CA ALA A 503 -12.77 14.64 -8.03
C ALA A 503 -13.11 15.48 -9.28
N THR A 504 -14.04 16.44 -9.14
CA THR A 504 -14.43 17.35 -10.23
C THR A 504 -13.26 18.20 -10.71
N ILE A 505 -12.44 18.73 -9.80
CA ILE A 505 -11.28 19.56 -10.16
C ILE A 505 -10.23 18.70 -10.87
N TYR A 506 -9.87 17.53 -10.33
CA TYR A 506 -8.87 16.66 -10.96
C TYR A 506 -9.30 16.18 -12.34
N GLU A 507 -10.57 15.80 -12.52
CA GLU A 507 -11.13 15.40 -13.81
C GLU A 507 -11.08 16.56 -14.82
N LYS A 508 -11.43 17.78 -14.40
CA LYS A 508 -11.39 18.95 -15.28
C LYS A 508 -9.97 19.38 -15.64
N VAL A 509 -9.07 19.41 -14.66
CA VAL A 509 -7.72 19.91 -14.83
C VAL A 509 -6.88 18.92 -15.63
N PHE A 510 -6.86 17.65 -15.24
CA PHE A 510 -5.95 16.66 -15.80
C PHE A 510 -6.60 15.67 -16.75
N ARG A 511 -7.94 15.57 -16.75
CA ARG A 511 -8.66 14.47 -17.42
C ARG A 511 -8.05 13.13 -17.03
N CYS A 512 -7.81 12.95 -15.73
CA CYS A 512 -7.21 11.74 -15.19
C CYS A 512 -8.20 10.57 -15.17
N LEU A 513 -7.67 9.35 -15.25
CA LEU A 513 -8.42 8.12 -15.07
C LEU A 513 -8.20 7.55 -13.66
N PRO A 514 -9.14 6.76 -13.13
CA PRO A 514 -10.46 6.44 -13.68
C PRO A 514 -11.45 7.61 -13.55
N SER A 515 -12.50 7.63 -14.37
CA SER A 515 -13.51 8.70 -14.41
C SER A 515 -14.89 8.16 -14.75
N SER A 516 -15.94 8.69 -14.10
CA SER A 516 -17.33 8.35 -14.41
C SER A 516 -17.80 8.88 -15.77
N LEU A 517 -17.02 9.75 -16.43
CA LEU A 517 -17.28 10.19 -17.81
C LEU A 517 -16.88 9.16 -18.88
N VAL A 518 -16.22 8.07 -18.47
CA VAL A 518 -15.71 7.03 -19.37
C VAL A 518 -16.36 5.71 -19.01
N ARG A 519 -17.47 5.38 -19.67
CA ARG A 519 -18.31 4.21 -19.38
C ARG A 519 -18.01 3.01 -20.28
N ASN A 520 -17.34 3.23 -21.41
CA ASN A 520 -16.92 2.18 -22.34
C ASN A 520 -15.56 2.50 -23.01
N LYS A 521 -15.01 1.54 -23.77
CA LYS A 521 -13.73 1.68 -24.47
C LYS A 521 -13.75 2.75 -25.57
N GLN A 522 -14.89 3.00 -26.21
CA GLN A 522 -15.01 4.05 -27.21
C GLN A 522 -14.89 5.44 -26.56
N GLU A 523 -15.59 5.64 -25.44
CA GLU A 523 -15.49 6.85 -24.63
C GLU A 523 -14.05 7.02 -24.11
N LEU A 524 -13.39 5.95 -23.68
CA LEU A 524 -11.99 5.97 -23.24
C LEU A 524 -11.05 6.50 -24.35
N MET A 525 -11.16 5.95 -25.55
CA MET A 525 -10.38 6.42 -26.70
C MET A 525 -10.63 7.90 -26.98
N SER A 526 -11.91 8.32 -26.98
CA SER A 526 -12.29 9.72 -27.19
C SER A 526 -11.80 10.65 -26.07
N PHE A 527 -11.70 10.13 -24.85
CA PHE A 527 -11.32 10.88 -23.67
C PHE A 527 -9.86 11.33 -23.72
N HIS A 528 -8.99 10.48 -24.29
CA HIS A 528 -7.56 10.75 -24.51
C HIS A 528 -7.26 11.77 -25.59
N PHE A 529 -8.11 11.90 -26.62
CA PHE A 529 -7.87 12.87 -27.71
C PHE A 529 -8.07 14.33 -27.28
N LYS A 530 -8.77 14.57 -26.16
CA LYS A 530 -8.98 15.92 -25.61
C LYS A 530 -7.95 16.21 -24.53
N SER A 531 -7.32 17.38 -24.63
CA SER A 531 -6.35 17.83 -23.62
C SER A 531 -7.06 18.27 -22.34
N GLY A 532 -6.37 18.14 -21.21
CA GLY A 532 -6.81 18.72 -19.94
C GLY A 532 -6.51 20.21 -19.88
N LEU A 533 -7.11 20.89 -18.90
CA LEU A 533 -6.85 22.30 -18.66
C LEU A 533 -5.40 22.58 -18.28
N ASP A 534 -4.71 21.59 -17.70
CA ASP A 534 -3.27 21.60 -17.41
C ASP A 534 -2.43 21.94 -18.65
N LYS A 535 -2.88 21.52 -19.85
CA LYS A 535 -2.21 21.78 -21.12
C LYS A 535 -2.82 22.96 -21.88
N GLU A 536 -4.13 23.14 -21.80
CA GLU A 536 -4.85 24.18 -22.55
C GLU A 536 -4.70 25.58 -21.93
N ASP A 537 -4.75 25.67 -20.60
CA ASP A 537 -4.67 26.92 -19.84
C ASP A 537 -4.04 26.66 -18.45
N PRO A 538 -2.70 26.57 -18.38
CA PRO A 538 -1.99 26.23 -17.15
C PRO A 538 -2.25 27.21 -15.99
N VAL A 539 -2.49 28.49 -16.30
CA VAL A 539 -2.76 29.52 -15.28
C VAL A 539 -4.09 29.23 -14.59
N LYS A 540 -5.14 28.99 -15.39
CA LYS A 540 -6.46 28.63 -14.85
C LYS A 540 -6.45 27.26 -14.17
N ALA A 541 -5.65 26.31 -14.66
CA ALA A 541 -5.42 25.04 -14.00
C ALA A 541 -4.86 25.24 -12.58
N GLN A 542 -3.81 26.04 -12.41
CA GLN A 542 -3.25 26.38 -11.10
C GLN A 542 -4.26 27.06 -10.18
N GLU A 543 -5.09 27.98 -10.70
CA GLU A 543 -6.15 28.62 -9.91
C GLU A 543 -7.21 27.64 -9.39
N LEU A 544 -7.59 26.64 -10.20
CA LEU A 544 -8.51 25.58 -9.77
C LEU A 544 -7.86 24.66 -8.74
N LEU A 545 -6.59 24.30 -8.92
CA LEU A 545 -5.87 23.41 -8.02
C LEU A 545 -5.70 24.01 -6.61
N LYS A 546 -5.60 25.33 -6.47
CA LYS A 546 -5.63 26.02 -5.15
C LYS A 546 -6.89 25.75 -4.31
N LYS A 547 -7.98 25.28 -4.95
CA LYS A 547 -9.25 24.93 -4.29
C LYS A 547 -9.29 23.49 -3.77
N ILE A 548 -8.30 22.66 -4.12
CA ILE A 548 -8.15 21.32 -3.55
C ILE A 548 -7.88 21.43 -2.05
N ARG A 549 -8.42 20.48 -1.28
CA ARG A 549 -8.13 20.28 0.14
C ARG A 549 -7.91 18.80 0.39
N GLY A 550 -6.79 18.46 1.02
CA GLY A 550 -6.39 17.07 1.23
C GLY A 550 -6.27 16.26 -0.07
N PHE A 551 -6.41 14.95 0.07
CA PHE A 551 -6.20 13.97 -0.99
C PHE A 551 -7.47 13.21 -1.39
N LEU A 552 -8.51 13.28 -0.56
CA LEU A 552 -9.74 12.51 -0.74
C LEU A 552 -10.45 12.88 -2.05
N VAL A 553 -10.80 11.88 -2.85
CA VAL A 553 -11.61 12.02 -4.07
C VAL A 553 -12.73 10.99 -4.09
N GLN A 554 -13.89 11.38 -4.60
CA GLN A 554 -15.01 10.45 -4.77
C GLN A 554 -14.64 9.33 -5.75
N PHE A 555 -14.98 8.08 -5.43
CA PHE A 555 -14.65 6.95 -6.29
C PHE A 555 -15.55 6.92 -7.55
N PRO A 556 -15.01 6.76 -8.77
CA PRO A 556 -15.77 6.83 -10.01
C PRO A 556 -16.51 5.51 -10.32
N LEU A 557 -17.69 5.33 -9.71
CA LEU A 557 -18.48 4.09 -9.79
C LEU A 557 -18.93 3.68 -11.21
N GLU A 558 -18.95 4.63 -12.16
CA GLU A 558 -19.41 4.41 -13.54
C GLU A 558 -18.26 4.13 -14.53
N PHE A 559 -17.01 4.10 -14.08
CA PHE A 559 -15.88 3.91 -14.99
C PHE A 559 -15.89 2.52 -15.65
N LEU A 560 -15.98 2.46 -16.97
CA LEU A 560 -16.11 1.24 -17.76
C LEU A 560 -17.31 0.37 -17.32
N CYS A 561 -18.44 0.97 -16.95
CA CYS A 561 -19.63 0.24 -16.51
C CYS A 561 -20.37 -0.53 -17.62
N GLU A 562 -20.14 -0.17 -18.89
CA GLU A 562 -20.71 -0.84 -20.06
C GLU A 562 -19.78 -1.94 -20.63
N GLU A 563 -18.60 -2.16 -20.03
CA GLU A 563 -17.64 -3.17 -20.45
C GLU A 563 -17.68 -4.42 -19.56
N ASN A 564 -17.44 -5.58 -20.17
CA ASN A 564 -17.10 -6.78 -19.42
C ASN A 564 -15.59 -6.77 -19.10
N LEU A 565 -15.27 -6.46 -17.85
CA LEU A 565 -13.90 -6.37 -17.34
C LEU A 565 -13.26 -7.74 -17.01
N MET A 566 -13.99 -8.84 -17.16
CA MET A 566 -13.39 -10.17 -17.01
C MET A 566 -12.45 -10.49 -18.17
N PRO A 567 -11.35 -11.23 -17.92
CA PRO A 567 -10.44 -11.67 -18.97
C PRO A 567 -11.18 -12.38 -20.12
N SER A 568 -10.91 -11.96 -21.36
CA SER A 568 -11.54 -12.55 -22.55
C SER A 568 -11.12 -14.01 -22.75
N VAL A 569 -12.04 -14.85 -23.24
CA VAL A 569 -11.78 -16.26 -23.53
C VAL A 569 -10.58 -16.39 -24.48
N GLY A 570 -9.59 -17.20 -24.09
CA GLY A 570 -8.35 -17.41 -24.86
C GLY A 570 -7.16 -16.54 -24.43
N THR A 571 -7.34 -15.60 -23.50
CA THR A 571 -6.21 -14.89 -22.84
C THR A 571 -5.55 -15.78 -21.78
N LYS A 572 -4.26 -15.53 -21.45
CA LYS A 572 -3.57 -16.26 -20.38
C LYS A 572 -4.29 -16.10 -19.04
N GLU A 573 -4.83 -14.91 -18.79
CA GLU A 573 -5.58 -14.55 -17.58
C GLU A 573 -6.96 -15.21 -17.51
N ALA A 574 -7.55 -15.61 -18.65
CA ALA A 574 -8.77 -16.42 -18.68
C ALA A 574 -8.50 -17.91 -18.50
N MET A 575 -7.26 -18.37 -18.70
CA MET A 575 -6.87 -19.77 -18.47
C MET A 575 -6.55 -20.06 -17.01
N VAL A 576 -6.37 -19.03 -16.17
CA VAL A 576 -6.13 -19.20 -14.75
C VAL A 576 -7.43 -19.22 -13.95
N PRO A 577 -7.49 -19.95 -12.82
CA PRO A 577 -8.69 -20.00 -12.00
C PRO A 577 -9.10 -18.61 -11.48
N THR A 578 -10.41 -18.35 -11.44
CA THR A 578 -10.96 -17.06 -11.01
C THR A 578 -10.52 -16.67 -9.60
N GLU A 579 -10.25 -17.66 -8.74
CA GLU A 579 -9.80 -17.46 -7.35
C GLU A 579 -8.44 -16.76 -7.24
N ILE A 580 -7.69 -16.62 -8.34
CA ILE A 580 -6.49 -15.79 -8.36
C ILE A 580 -6.82 -14.31 -8.11
N TRP A 581 -7.97 -13.87 -8.63
CA TRP A 581 -8.41 -12.48 -8.63
C TRP A 581 -9.35 -12.13 -7.48
N THR A 582 -9.82 -13.12 -6.70
CA THR A 582 -10.84 -12.94 -5.64
C THR A 582 -10.34 -12.97 -4.21
#